data_AF-A0A7G5H6A4-F1
#
_entry.id   AF-A0A7G5H6A4-F1
#
_cell.length_a   1.000
_cell.length_b   1.000
_cell.length_c   1.000
_cell.angle_alpha   90.00
_cell.angle_beta   90.00
_cell.angle_gamma   90.00
#
_symmetry.space_group_name_H-M   'P 1'
#
loop_
_entity.id
_entity.type
_entity.pdbx_description
1 polymer ?
#
loop_
_entity_poly.entity_id
_entity_poly.type
_entity_poly.pdbx_seq_one_letter_code
_entity_poly.pdbx_strand_id
1 'polypeptide(L)'
;MKTVDKRIRAGLLLFWALYFSIVFTSNSADALGALSLLPPNWHFVSGNFGLIQRVVAMYEPPTWLAGFLFAGVIVWEAIGAILFWKAFRITLQLNQKQNVTMHAAFGITIGLWASFILADEIFLTYLLGGLSSTHFNLLLAELGTFILIRLVD
;
A
#
# COMPACT_ATOMS: atom_id res chain seq x y z
N MET A 1 8.65 18.99 -21.17
CA MET A 1 9.44 18.05 -20.35
C MET A 1 10.61 17.55 -21.16
N LYS A 2 11.82 17.57 -20.59
CA LYS A 2 12.96 16.88 -21.19
C LYS A 2 12.67 15.36 -21.12
N THR A 3 13.18 14.60 -22.08
CA THR A 3 12.99 13.12 -22.13
C THR A 3 13.43 12.43 -20.83
N VAL A 4 14.38 13.02 -20.11
CA VAL A 4 14.89 12.56 -18.80
C VAL A 4 13.80 12.62 -17.73
N ASP A 5 13.08 13.73 -17.62
CA ASP A 5 12.01 13.96 -16.64
C ASP A 5 10.89 12.92 -16.78
N LYS A 6 10.58 12.54 -18.03
CA LYS A 6 9.55 11.52 -18.35
C LYS A 6 9.96 10.13 -17.87
N ARG A 7 11.23 9.77 -18.09
CA ARG A 7 11.76 8.44 -17.72
C ARG A 7 11.82 8.28 -16.21
N ILE A 8 12.24 9.30 -15.49
CA ILE A 8 12.27 9.29 -14.02
C ILE A 8 10.86 9.09 -13.47
N ARG A 9 9.88 9.86 -13.95
CA ARG A 9 8.47 9.70 -13.54
C ARG A 9 7.93 8.30 -13.82
N ALA A 10 8.16 7.80 -15.03
CA ALA A 10 7.71 6.47 -15.41
C ALA A 10 8.33 5.39 -14.50
N GLY A 11 9.63 5.51 -14.19
CA GLY A 11 10.32 4.60 -13.27
C GLY A 11 9.74 4.62 -11.86
N LEU A 12 9.48 5.80 -11.31
CA LEU A 12 8.89 5.96 -9.97
C LEU A 12 7.46 5.41 -9.91
N LEU A 13 6.63 5.68 -10.92
CA LEU A 13 5.27 5.12 -10.98
C LEU A 13 5.28 3.60 -11.14
N LEU A 14 6.20 3.05 -11.94
CA LEU A 14 6.37 1.62 -12.08
C LEU A 14 6.81 0.98 -10.77
N PHE A 15 7.73 1.60 -10.04
CA PHE A 15 8.16 1.13 -8.72
C PHE A 15 6.97 0.98 -7.77
N TRP A 16 6.14 2.03 -7.63
CA TRP A 16 4.97 1.97 -6.75
C TRP A 16 3.91 0.99 -7.25
N ALA A 17 3.70 0.87 -8.57
CA ALA A 17 2.81 -0.13 -9.14
C ALA A 17 3.23 -1.56 -8.78
N LEU A 18 4.53 -1.87 -8.90
CA LEU A 18 5.09 -3.17 -8.55
C LEU A 18 5.04 -3.41 -7.04
N TYR A 19 5.42 -2.41 -6.24
CA TYR A 19 5.38 -2.48 -4.78
C TYR A 19 3.98 -2.85 -4.30
N PHE A 20 2.95 -2.10 -4.68
CA PHE A 20 1.58 -2.39 -4.26
C PHE A 20 1.03 -3.69 -4.85
N SER A 21 1.47 -4.11 -6.04
CA SER A 21 1.11 -5.43 -6.58
C SER A 21 1.66 -6.56 -5.72
N ILE A 22 2.91 -6.45 -5.25
CA ILE A 22 3.55 -7.42 -4.37
C ILE A 22 2.83 -7.46 -3.02
N VAL A 23 2.58 -6.29 -2.41
CA VAL A 23 1.86 -6.19 -1.12
C VAL A 23 0.45 -6.75 -1.21
N PHE A 24 -0.33 -6.35 -2.23
CA PHE A 24 -1.67 -6.89 -2.47
C PHE A 24 -1.65 -8.41 -2.63
N THR A 25 -0.70 -8.94 -3.41
CA THR A 25 -0.63 -10.39 -3.68
C THR A 25 -0.24 -11.16 -2.42
N SER A 26 0.73 -10.68 -1.65
CA SER A 26 1.18 -11.36 -0.42
C SER A 26 0.14 -11.27 0.70
N ASN A 27 -0.57 -10.15 0.84
CA ASN A 27 -1.70 -10.01 1.77
C ASN A 27 -2.91 -10.85 1.36
N SER A 28 -3.23 -10.90 0.07
CA SER A 28 -4.28 -11.79 -0.44
C SER A 28 -3.94 -13.25 -0.18
N ALA A 29 -2.69 -13.66 -0.39
CA ALA A 29 -2.25 -15.00 -0.07
C ALA A 29 -2.33 -15.29 1.45
N ASP A 30 -1.99 -14.32 2.30
CA ASP A 30 -2.14 -14.45 3.75
C ASP A 30 -3.61 -14.66 4.16
N ALA A 31 -4.54 -13.88 3.59
CA ALA A 31 -5.98 -14.04 3.80
C ALA A 31 -6.49 -15.41 3.32
N LEU A 32 -6.08 -15.86 2.13
CA LEU A 32 -6.45 -17.17 1.61
C LEU A 32 -5.87 -18.31 2.45
N GLY A 33 -4.66 -18.13 2.99
CA GLY A 33 -4.03 -19.05 3.94
C GLY A 33 -4.83 -19.18 5.24
N ALA A 34 -5.28 -18.06 5.81
CA ALA A 34 -6.14 -18.04 6.98
C ALA A 34 -7.50 -18.74 6.76
N LEU A 35 -8.00 -18.71 5.52
CA LEU A 35 -9.21 -19.43 5.10
C LEU A 35 -8.95 -20.90 4.73
N SER A 36 -7.72 -21.40 4.87
CA SER A 36 -7.31 -22.75 4.44
C SER A 36 -7.56 -23.04 2.95
N LEU A 37 -7.54 -22.00 2.11
CA LEU A 37 -7.73 -22.10 0.66
C LEU A 37 -6.41 -22.29 -0.11
N LEU A 38 -5.27 -22.21 0.58
CA LEU A 38 -3.94 -22.44 0.00
C LEU A 38 -3.33 -23.77 0.47
N PRO A 39 -2.47 -24.40 -0.35
CA PRO A 39 -1.70 -25.57 0.06
C PRO A 39 -0.82 -25.31 1.30
N PRO A 40 -0.60 -26.31 2.16
CA PRO A 40 0.25 -26.17 3.36
C PRO A 40 1.70 -25.75 3.10
N ASN A 41 2.21 -25.97 1.88
CA ASN A 41 3.56 -25.60 1.44
C ASN A 41 3.60 -24.24 0.71
N TRP A 42 2.53 -23.45 0.76
CA TRP A 42 2.54 -22.10 0.20
C TRP A 42 3.31 -21.14 1.11
N HIS A 43 4.37 -20.53 0.58
CA HIS A 43 5.28 -19.69 1.39
C HIS A 43 5.15 -18.19 1.12
N PHE A 44 4.58 -17.79 -0.02
CA PHE A 44 4.46 -16.37 -0.37
C PHE A 44 3.24 -15.76 0.31
N VAL A 45 3.41 -15.39 1.59
CA VAL A 45 2.43 -14.70 2.44
C VAL A 45 3.13 -13.55 3.16
N SER A 46 2.38 -12.50 3.49
CA SER A 46 2.96 -11.34 4.19
C SER A 46 3.12 -11.56 5.70
N GLY A 47 2.24 -12.36 6.31
CA GLY A 47 2.13 -12.50 7.77
C GLY A 47 1.41 -11.31 8.44
N ASN A 48 0.91 -10.36 7.65
CA ASN A 48 0.23 -9.16 8.15
C ASN A 48 -1.12 -9.47 8.79
N PHE A 49 -1.82 -10.54 8.37
CA PHE A 49 -3.08 -10.92 9.00
C PHE A 49 -2.88 -11.30 10.46
N GLY A 50 -1.86 -12.13 10.75
CA GLY A 50 -1.51 -12.50 12.12
C GLY A 50 -1.09 -11.30 12.97
N LEU A 51 -0.41 -10.31 12.37
CA LEU A 51 -0.09 -9.04 13.04
C LEU A 51 -1.35 -8.25 13.37
N ILE A 52 -2.27 -8.09 12.42
CA ILE A 52 -3.55 -7.39 12.65
C ILE A 52 -4.35 -8.08 13.74
N GLN A 53 -4.43 -9.41 13.75
CA GLN A 53 -5.10 -10.15 14.82
C GLN A 53 -4.52 -9.80 16.21
N ARG A 54 -3.19 -9.73 16.34
CA ARG A 54 -2.52 -9.38 17.60
C ARG A 54 -2.79 -7.93 18.01
N VAL A 55 -2.71 -7.00 17.07
CA VAL A 55 -2.93 -5.56 17.30
C VAL A 55 -4.38 -5.31 17.71
N VAL A 56 -5.32 -5.88 16.97
CA VAL A 56 -6.75 -5.72 17.21
C VAL A 56 -7.16 -6.38 18.54
N ALA A 57 -6.53 -7.49 18.93
CA ALA A 57 -6.78 -8.16 20.20
C ALA A 57 -6.52 -7.31 21.46
N MET A 58 -5.82 -6.16 21.34
CA MET A 58 -5.55 -5.25 22.45
C MET A 58 -6.82 -4.81 23.21
N TYR A 59 -7.97 -4.75 22.52
CA TYR A 59 -9.25 -4.35 23.10
C TYR A 59 -10.30 -5.48 23.15
N GLU A 60 -9.86 -6.75 23.12
CA GLU A 60 -10.74 -7.93 23.14
C GLU A 60 -11.96 -7.84 22.18
N PRO A 61 -11.78 -7.43 20.91
CA PRO A 61 -12.89 -7.20 20.01
C PRO A 61 -13.46 -8.53 19.48
N PRO A 62 -14.63 -8.47 18.80
CA PRO A 62 -15.18 -9.62 18.10
C PRO A 62 -14.18 -10.21 17.08
N THR A 63 -14.17 -11.53 16.96
CA THR A 63 -13.22 -12.29 16.12
C THR A 63 -13.27 -11.92 14.63
N TRP A 64 -14.39 -11.39 14.15
CA TRP A 64 -14.55 -10.97 12.75
C TRP A 64 -13.87 -9.63 12.43
N LEU A 65 -13.57 -8.79 13.44
CA LEU A 65 -13.09 -7.42 13.22
C LEU A 65 -11.73 -7.39 12.52
N ALA A 66 -10.80 -8.26 12.94
CA ALA A 66 -9.48 -8.35 12.30
C ALA A 66 -9.59 -8.76 10.82
N GLY A 67 -10.47 -9.70 10.50
CA GLY A 67 -10.75 -10.12 9.12
C GLY A 67 -11.35 -8.98 8.29
N PHE A 68 -12.29 -8.24 8.86
CA PHE A 68 -12.91 -7.09 8.19
C PHE A 68 -11.89 -5.98 7.90
N LEU A 69 -11.08 -5.59 8.89
CA LEU A 69 -10.04 -4.58 8.70
C LEU A 69 -8.99 -5.02 7.66
N PHE A 70 -8.55 -6.27 7.71
CA PHE A 70 -7.57 -6.78 6.75
C PHE A 70 -8.13 -6.88 5.33
N ALA A 71 -9.40 -7.27 5.16
CA ALA A 71 -10.07 -7.20 3.87
C ALA A 71 -10.13 -5.77 3.33
N GLY A 72 -10.39 -4.78 4.20
CA GLY A 72 -10.31 -3.36 3.85
C GLY A 72 -8.93 -2.95 3.34
N VAL A 73 -7.86 -3.36 4.03
CA VAL A 73 -6.47 -3.13 3.61
C VAL A 73 -6.20 -3.72 2.22
N ILE A 74 -6.56 -4.98 1.98
CA ILE A 74 -6.36 -5.67 0.70
C ILE A 74 -7.06 -4.92 -0.44
N VAL A 75 -8.31 -4.49 -0.23
CA VAL A 75 -9.06 -3.72 -1.23
C VAL A 75 -8.37 -2.38 -1.51
N TRP A 76 -7.89 -1.70 -0.48
CA TRP A 76 -7.20 -0.41 -0.60
C TRP A 76 -5.90 -0.54 -1.40
N GLU A 77 -5.11 -1.59 -1.13
CA GLU A 77 -3.89 -1.92 -1.87
C GLU A 77 -4.15 -2.26 -3.33
N ALA A 78 -5.22 -3.03 -3.60
CA ALA A 78 -5.64 -3.34 -4.96
C ALA A 78 -5.98 -2.08 -5.77
N ILE A 79 -6.74 -1.15 -5.16
CA ILE A 79 -7.07 0.14 -5.78
C ILE A 79 -5.78 0.92 -6.05
N GLY A 80 -4.86 1.00 -5.08
CA GLY A 80 -3.56 1.64 -5.24
C GLY A 80 -2.75 1.07 -6.42
N ALA A 81 -2.60 -0.26 -6.46
CA ALA A 81 -1.90 -0.95 -7.54
C ALA A 81 -2.50 -0.65 -8.93
N ILE A 82 -3.83 -0.73 -9.06
CA ILE A 82 -4.54 -0.44 -10.31
C ILE A 82 -4.30 1.00 -10.76
N LEU A 83 -4.41 1.97 -9.83
CA LEU A 83 -4.23 3.39 -10.13
C LEU A 83 -2.78 3.68 -10.55
N PHE A 84 -1.78 3.11 -9.87
CA PHE A 84 -0.38 3.27 -10.26
C PHE A 84 -0.06 2.65 -11.62
N TRP A 85 -0.57 1.45 -11.93
CA TRP A 85 -0.43 0.86 -13.27
C TRP A 85 -1.09 1.72 -14.36
N LYS A 86 -2.26 2.30 -14.07
CA LYS A 86 -2.94 3.22 -14.99
C LYS A 86 -2.14 4.51 -15.18
N ALA A 87 -1.64 5.10 -14.09
CA ALA A 87 -0.80 6.30 -14.13
C ALA A 87 0.49 6.06 -14.94
N PHE A 88 1.18 4.94 -14.71
CA PHE A 88 2.37 4.52 -15.46
C PHE A 88 2.10 4.42 -16.96
N ARG A 89 1.04 3.72 -17.37
CA ARG A 89 0.67 3.58 -18.79
C ARG A 89 0.36 4.93 -19.46
N ILE A 90 -0.37 5.81 -18.77
CA ILE A 90 -0.67 7.16 -19.28
C ILE A 90 0.63 7.96 -19.45
N THR A 91 1.54 7.89 -18.47
CA THR A 91 2.84 8.56 -18.55
C THR A 91 3.67 8.07 -19.74
N LEU A 92 3.59 6.79 -20.12
CA LEU A 92 4.25 6.28 -21.33
C LEU A 92 3.65 6.87 -22.62
N GLN A 93 2.33 7.05 -22.67
CA GLN A 93 1.55 7.41 -23.88
C GLN A 93 1.60 8.91 -24.29
N LEU A 94 2.54 9.70 -23.77
CA LEU A 94 2.86 11.10 -24.18
C LEU A 94 1.77 12.17 -23.94
N ASN A 95 0.53 11.82 -23.61
CA ASN A 95 -0.51 12.81 -23.34
C ASN A 95 -0.38 13.40 -21.93
N GLN A 96 0.23 14.58 -21.91
CA GLN A 96 0.82 15.24 -20.75
C GLN A 96 -0.11 16.23 -20.03
N LYS A 97 -1.44 16.09 -20.16
CA LYS A 97 -2.35 16.88 -19.32
C LYS A 97 -2.39 16.28 -17.92
N GLN A 98 -2.31 17.15 -16.92
CA GLN A 98 -2.36 16.85 -15.48
C GLN A 98 -3.06 15.53 -15.20
N ASN A 99 -2.27 14.52 -14.83
CA ASN A 99 -2.75 13.17 -14.75
C ASN A 99 -3.50 13.03 -13.43
N VAL A 100 -4.81 13.34 -13.44
CA VAL A 100 -5.73 13.13 -12.31
C VAL A 100 -5.54 11.72 -11.73
N THR A 101 -5.22 10.73 -12.57
CA THR A 101 -4.92 9.36 -12.14
C THR A 101 -3.69 9.26 -11.25
N MET A 102 -2.63 10.02 -11.52
CA MET A 102 -1.42 10.02 -10.69
C MET A 102 -1.71 10.63 -9.32
N HIS A 103 -2.42 11.75 -9.27
CA HIS A 103 -2.86 12.36 -8.02
C HIS A 103 -3.77 11.44 -7.23
N ALA A 104 -4.69 10.75 -7.90
CA ALA A 104 -5.55 9.76 -7.26
C ALA A 104 -4.75 8.56 -6.72
N ALA A 105 -3.76 8.05 -7.49
CA ALA A 105 -2.91 6.95 -7.03
C ALA A 105 -2.19 7.30 -5.73
N PHE A 106 -1.42 8.39 -5.73
CA PHE A 106 -0.72 8.85 -4.53
C PHE A 106 -1.68 9.23 -3.40
N GLY A 107 -2.80 9.91 -3.70
CA GLY A 107 -3.76 10.30 -2.66
C GLY A 107 -4.37 9.10 -1.94
N ILE A 108 -4.71 8.05 -2.68
CA ILE A 108 -5.25 6.80 -2.12
C ILE A 108 -4.22 6.10 -1.23
N THR A 109 -2.98 5.98 -1.68
CA THR A 109 -1.94 5.22 -0.96
C THR A 109 -1.30 5.99 0.18
N ILE A 110 -1.13 7.31 0.06
CA ILE A 110 -0.83 8.20 1.19
C ILE A 110 -1.92 8.08 2.25
N GLY A 111 -3.19 8.04 1.85
CA GLY A 111 -4.32 7.81 2.74
C GLY A 111 -4.26 6.46 3.45
N LEU A 112 -3.81 5.40 2.77
CA LEU A 112 -3.59 4.08 3.37
C LEU A 112 -2.53 4.15 4.48
N TRP A 113 -1.34 4.70 4.21
CA TRP A 113 -0.28 4.78 5.23
C TRP A 113 -0.65 5.71 6.38
N ALA A 114 -1.31 6.83 6.10
CA ALA A 114 -1.84 7.71 7.13
C ALA A 114 -2.85 6.97 8.03
N SER A 115 -3.71 6.14 7.44
CA SER A 115 -4.67 5.33 8.19
C SER A 115 -3.96 4.28 9.06
N PHE A 116 -2.88 3.67 8.58
CA PHE A 116 -2.06 2.77 9.40
C PHE A 116 -1.38 3.49 10.57
N ILE A 117 -0.88 4.71 10.38
CA ILE A 117 -0.30 5.50 11.48
C ILE A 117 -1.37 5.85 12.53
N LEU A 118 -2.58 6.21 12.10
CA LEU A 118 -3.70 6.42 13.04
C LEU A 118 -4.08 5.12 13.77
N ALA A 119 -4.07 3.99 13.06
CA ALA A 119 -4.32 2.69 13.67
C ALA A 119 -3.22 2.31 14.67
N ASP A 120 -1.95 2.65 14.40
CA ASP A 120 -0.85 2.43 15.33
C ASP A 120 -1.06 3.15 16.67
N GLU A 121 -1.65 4.35 16.63
CA GLU A 121 -2.01 5.10 17.83
C GLU A 121 -3.25 4.49 18.52
N ILE A 122 -4.31 4.19 17.76
CA ILE A 122 -5.55 3.61 18.32
C ILE A 122 -5.25 2.30 19.04
N PHE A 123 -4.47 1.41 18.43
CA PHE A 123 -4.17 0.09 18.97
C PHE A 123 -2.87 0.02 19.77
N LEU A 124 -2.21 1.17 19.99
CA LEU A 124 -0.98 1.28 20.77
C LEU A 124 0.11 0.31 20.26
N THR A 125 0.21 0.13 18.94
CA THR A 125 1.06 -0.87 18.27
C THR A 125 2.55 -0.71 18.63
N TYR A 126 2.97 0.48 19.04
CA TYR A 126 4.33 0.73 19.53
C TYR A 126 4.69 -0.09 20.79
N LEU A 127 3.71 -0.52 21.58
CA LEU A 127 3.90 -1.45 22.70
C LEU A 127 4.27 -2.87 22.24
N LEU A 128 4.01 -3.21 20.98
CA LEU A 128 4.25 -4.54 20.39
C LEU A 128 5.59 -4.67 19.65
N GLY A 129 6.48 -3.67 19.73
CA GLY A 129 7.88 -3.80 19.27
C GLY A 129 8.25 -3.10 17.95
N GLY A 130 7.82 -1.86 17.72
CA GLY A 130 8.46 -0.96 16.74
C GLY A 130 7.95 -0.99 15.30
N LEU A 131 6.78 -1.60 15.04
CA LEU A 131 6.14 -1.67 13.71
C LEU A 131 5.79 -0.30 13.11
N SER A 132 5.64 0.75 13.93
CA SER A 132 5.25 2.08 13.50
C SER A 132 6.25 2.73 12.52
N SER A 133 7.54 2.40 12.64
CA SER A 133 8.58 2.99 11.78
C SER A 133 8.37 2.69 10.28
N THR A 134 7.84 1.51 9.94
CA THR A 134 7.58 1.13 8.55
C THR A 134 6.51 2.00 7.90
N HIS A 135 5.39 2.24 8.58
CA HIS A 135 4.30 3.06 8.05
C HIS A 135 4.73 4.51 7.82
N PHE A 136 5.49 5.08 8.77
CA PHE A 136 6.07 6.41 8.61
C PHE A 136 7.06 6.48 7.43
N ASN A 137 7.95 5.50 7.30
CA ASN A 137 8.93 5.46 6.23
C ASN A 137 8.26 5.37 4.84
N LEU A 138 7.20 4.56 4.71
CA LEU A 138 6.44 4.41 3.47
C LEU A 138 5.66 5.68 3.13
N LEU A 139 5.02 6.31 4.12
CA LEU A 139 4.36 7.60 3.95
C LEU A 139 5.35 8.68 3.47
N LEU A 140 6.51 8.78 4.12
CA LEU A 140 7.56 9.74 3.72
C LEU A 140 8.10 9.45 2.33
N ALA A 141 8.31 8.17 1.97
CA ALA A 141 8.76 7.78 0.65
C ALA A 141 7.73 8.15 -0.44
N GLU A 142 6.43 7.96 -0.18
CA GLU A 142 5.38 8.37 -1.13
C GLU A 142 5.26 9.89 -1.25
N LEU A 143 5.26 10.61 -0.14
CA LEU A 143 5.25 12.08 -0.14
C LEU A 143 6.47 12.64 -0.88
N GLY A 144 7.67 12.11 -0.59
CA GLY A 144 8.91 12.47 -1.26
C GLY A 144 8.85 12.19 -2.76
N THR A 145 8.33 11.01 -3.16
CA THR A 145 8.14 10.67 -4.57
C THR A 145 7.15 11.62 -5.25
N PHE A 146 6.03 11.92 -4.60
CA PHE A 146 5.00 12.78 -5.13
C PHE A 146 5.51 14.22 -5.32
N ILE A 147 6.22 14.76 -4.32
CA ILE A 147 6.87 16.08 -4.41
C ILE A 147 7.91 16.08 -5.53
N LEU A 148 8.77 15.07 -5.60
CA LEU A 148 9.79 14.96 -6.64
C LEU A 148 9.14 15.01 -8.03
N ILE A 149 8.13 14.18 -8.29
CA ILE A 149 7.43 14.14 -9.58
C ILE A 149 6.86 15.51 -9.95
N ARG A 150 6.35 16.28 -8.96
CA ARG A 150 5.80 17.63 -9.15
C ARG A 150 6.87 18.70 -9.37
N LEU A 151 8.09 18.49 -8.88
CA LEU A 151 9.23 19.39 -9.11
C LEU A 151 9.92 19.12 -10.45
N VAL A 152 9.82 17.90 -10.98
CA VAL A 152 10.33 17.55 -12.32
C VAL A 152 9.24 17.68 -13.41
N ASP A 153 8.04 18.15 -13.07
CA ASP A 153 7.00 18.61 -14.02
C ASP A 153 7.41 19.93 -14.70
#